data_AF-A0AA36M6N1-F1
#
_entry.id   AF-A0AA36M6N1-F1
#
_cell.length_a   1.000
_cell.length_b   1.000
_cell.length_c   1.000
_cell.angle_alpha   90.00
_cell.angle_beta   90.00
_cell.angle_gamma   90.00
#
_symmetry.space_group_name_H-M   'P 1'
#
loop_
_entity.id
_entity.type
_entity.pdbx_description
1 polymer ?
#
loop_
_entity_poly.entity_id
_entity_poly.type
_entity_poly.pdbx_seq_one_letter_code
_entity_poly.pdbx_strand_id
1 'polypeptide(L)'
;MEWLAIIILCIQFGWISPCVFDKVEVIPGLLYQETIKDESGCFAACYENNTCIALAYRKIVDGCRLFITGNSSNTCHPDDVCYTLQRDEEDSMCARYVNV
;
A
#
# COMPACT_ATOMS: atom_id res chain seq x y z
N MET A 1 36.37 -28.79 23.37
CA MET A 1 34.91 -28.54 23.41
C MET A 1 34.73 -27.09 23.79
N GLU A 2 34.82 -26.23 22.79
CA GLU A 2 34.77 -24.78 22.93
C GLU A 2 33.45 -24.28 22.36
N TRP A 3 32.81 -23.45 23.16
CA TRP A 3 31.50 -22.86 22.96
C TRP A 3 31.54 -21.75 21.89
N LEU A 4 30.36 -21.45 21.32
CA LEU A 4 29.99 -20.23 20.59
C LEU A 4 30.43 -20.10 19.12
N ALA A 5 29.53 -20.51 18.22
CA ALA A 5 29.35 -19.83 16.94
C ALA A 5 27.84 -19.69 16.64
N ILE A 6 27.15 -19.00 17.54
CA ILE A 6 25.88 -18.34 17.24
C ILE A 6 26.26 -17.02 16.56
N ILE A 7 26.32 -17.00 15.24
CA ILE A 7 26.12 -15.76 14.48
C ILE A 7 25.00 -16.02 13.49
N ILE A 8 23.83 -15.69 13.99
CA ILE A 8 22.64 -15.31 13.24
C ILE A 8 23.06 -14.30 12.18
N LEU A 9 22.98 -14.67 10.90
CA LEU A 9 22.82 -13.69 9.82
C LEU A 9 21.52 -14.01 9.10
N CYS A 10 20.42 -13.75 9.82
CA CYS A 10 19.09 -13.57 9.26
C CYS A 10 19.06 -12.31 8.38
N ILE A 11 19.75 -12.33 7.25
CA ILE A 11 19.48 -11.39 6.16
C ILE A 11 18.90 -12.21 5.02
N GLN A 12 17.78 -12.85 5.32
CA GLN A 12 16.87 -13.28 4.28
C GLN A 12 16.46 -11.99 3.55
N PHE A 13 16.68 -11.95 2.25
CA PHE A 13 16.23 -10.92 1.32
C PHE A 13 14.68 -10.87 1.27
N GLY A 14 14.03 -10.66 2.42
CA GLY A 14 12.66 -10.19 2.47
C GLY A 14 12.73 -8.71 2.17
N TRP A 15 12.51 -8.36 0.92
CA TRP A 15 12.28 -6.98 0.53
C TRP A 15 11.08 -6.48 1.34
N ILE A 16 11.35 -5.84 2.47
CA ILE A 16 10.35 -5.07 3.21
C ILE A 16 10.00 -3.95 2.23
N SER A 17 8.83 -4.05 1.59
CA SER A 17 8.34 -3.00 0.70
C SER A 17 8.25 -1.73 1.55
N PRO A 18 8.97 -0.65 1.19
CA PRO A 18 9.19 0.45 2.10
C PRO A 18 7.99 1.40 2.23
N CYS A 19 6.95 1.24 1.42
CA CYS A 19 5.81 2.14 1.52
C CYS A 19 4.84 1.63 2.58
N VAL A 20 4.60 2.45 3.58
CA VAL A 20 3.60 2.14 4.61
C VAL A 20 2.24 2.52 4.07
N PHE A 21 1.25 1.65 4.25
CA PHE A 21 -0.15 1.99 3.99
C PHE A 21 -0.83 2.28 5.31
N ASP A 22 -1.32 3.51 5.46
CA ASP A 22 -2.06 3.90 6.65
C ASP A 22 -3.56 3.80 6.42
N LYS A 23 -4.23 3.23 7.42
CA LYS A 23 -5.68 3.14 7.42
C LYS A 23 -6.26 4.54 7.61
N VAL A 24 -7.21 4.91 6.75
CA VAL A 24 -7.83 6.25 6.74
C VAL A 24 -9.35 6.15 6.65
N GLU A 25 -10.04 7.19 7.16
CA GLU A 25 -11.50 7.33 7.02
C GLU A 25 -11.88 8.12 5.76
N VAL A 26 -10.95 8.89 5.20
CA VAL A 26 -11.13 9.69 3.99
C VAL A 26 -10.02 9.35 3.01
N ILE A 27 -10.40 8.95 1.80
CA ILE A 27 -9.47 8.64 0.72
C ILE A 27 -9.28 9.86 -0.16
N PRO A 28 -8.04 10.35 -0.35
CA PRO A 28 -7.72 11.35 -1.35
C PRO A 28 -7.69 10.73 -2.75
N GLY A 29 -7.98 11.54 -3.76
CA GLY A 29 -7.81 11.16 -5.16
C GLY A 29 -9.09 10.72 -5.86
N LEU A 30 -8.92 10.42 -7.15
CA LEU A 30 -9.98 10.01 -8.06
C LEU A 30 -10.01 8.49 -8.16
N LEU A 31 -11.21 7.90 -8.18
CA LEU A 31 -11.38 6.48 -8.45
C LEU A 31 -10.82 6.18 -9.86
N TYR A 32 -9.81 5.31 -9.91
CA TYR A 32 -9.16 4.92 -11.16
C TYR A 32 -9.66 3.57 -11.65
N GLN A 33 -9.66 2.57 -10.77
CA GLN A 33 -9.96 1.20 -11.15
C GLN A 33 -10.60 0.44 -10.00
N GLU A 34 -11.51 -0.47 -10.33
CA GLU A 34 -12.01 -1.49 -9.42
C GLU A 34 -11.52 -2.87 -9.92
N THR A 35 -11.04 -3.71 -9.01
CA THR A 35 -10.55 -5.06 -9.33
C THR A 35 -10.97 -6.05 -8.25
N ILE A 36 -11.08 -7.32 -8.63
CA ILE A 36 -11.34 -8.44 -7.70
C ILE A 36 -9.99 -9.13 -7.45
N LYS A 37 -9.41 -8.86 -6.29
CA LYS A 37 -8.14 -9.41 -5.78
C LYS A 37 -8.26 -9.50 -4.26
N ASP A 38 -7.60 -10.49 -3.67
CA ASP A 38 -7.42 -10.52 -2.22
C ASP A 38 -6.65 -9.29 -1.74
N GLU A 39 -6.66 -9.06 -0.43
CA GLU A 39 -6.04 -7.90 0.21
C GLU A 39 -4.59 -7.67 -0.25
N SER A 40 -3.77 -8.72 -0.30
CA SER A 40 -2.37 -8.61 -0.71
C SER A 40 -2.22 -8.26 -2.19
N GLY A 41 -3.07 -8.85 -3.05
CA GLY A 41 -3.13 -8.53 -4.47
C GLY A 41 -3.58 -7.09 -4.73
N CYS A 42 -4.41 -6.52 -3.86
CA CYS A 42 -4.83 -5.13 -3.94
C CYS A 42 -3.71 -4.14 -3.61
N PHE A 43 -2.93 -4.42 -2.56
CA PHE A 43 -1.73 -3.66 -2.26
C PHE A 43 -0.74 -3.74 -3.41
N ALA A 44 -0.45 -4.95 -3.93
CA ALA A 44 0.45 -5.14 -5.07
C ALA A 44 -0.01 -4.36 -6.31
N ALA A 45 -1.31 -4.37 -6.63
CA ALA A 45 -1.85 -3.63 -7.76
C ALA A 45 -1.70 -2.10 -7.61
N CYS A 46 -1.84 -1.57 -6.38
CA CYS A 46 -1.56 -0.16 -6.12
C CYS A 46 -0.07 0.14 -6.25
N TYR A 47 0.81 -0.73 -5.73
CA TYR A 47 2.25 -0.60 -5.84
C TYR A 47 2.79 -0.62 -7.27
N GLU A 48 2.23 -1.46 -8.14
CA GLU A 48 2.63 -1.56 -9.54
C GLU A 48 2.18 -0.35 -10.36
N ASN A 49 1.19 0.40 -9.87
CA ASN A 49 0.68 1.60 -10.50
C ASN A 49 1.31 2.86 -9.89
N ASN A 50 2.27 3.45 -10.60
CA ASN A 50 2.98 4.68 -10.20
C ASN A 50 2.09 5.91 -9.94
N THR A 51 0.80 5.86 -10.24
CA THR A 51 -0.15 6.95 -9.96
C THR A 51 -1.09 6.63 -8.79
N CYS A 52 -1.09 5.39 -8.28
CA CYS A 52 -1.93 5.00 -7.17
C CYS A 52 -1.42 5.62 -5.87
N ILE A 53 -2.30 6.33 -5.17
CA ILE A 53 -1.99 6.99 -3.90
C ILE A 53 -2.80 6.43 -2.74
N ALA A 54 -3.86 5.68 -3.03
CA ALA A 54 -4.74 5.08 -2.03
C ALA A 54 -5.54 3.91 -2.61
N LEU A 55 -6.07 3.06 -1.72
CA LEU A 55 -6.97 1.98 -2.08
C LEU A 55 -8.07 1.76 -1.04
N ALA A 56 -9.23 1.26 -1.45
CA ALA A 56 -10.27 0.74 -0.57
C ALA A 56 -10.43 -0.75 -0.80
N TYR A 57 -10.24 -1.57 0.23
CA TYR A 57 -10.39 -3.02 0.17
C TYR A 57 -11.72 -3.47 0.77
N ARG A 58 -12.49 -4.25 0.02
CA ARG A 58 -13.76 -4.85 0.45
C ARG A 58 -13.60 -6.37 0.58
N LYS A 59 -13.50 -6.83 1.84
CA LYS A 59 -13.29 -8.24 2.18
C LYS A 59 -14.41 -9.17 1.72
N ILE A 60 -15.66 -8.69 1.63
CA ILE A 60 -16.82 -9.54 1.29
C ILE A 60 -16.72 -10.10 -0.13
N VAL A 61 -16.14 -9.33 -1.05
CA VAL A 61 -16.06 -9.67 -2.47
C VAL A 61 -14.62 -9.91 -2.93
N ASP A 62 -13.66 -9.92 -2.00
CA ASP A 62 -12.22 -9.88 -2.29
C ASP A 62 -11.91 -8.93 -3.45
N GLY A 63 -12.23 -7.65 -3.25
CA GLY A 63 -12.06 -6.63 -4.26
C GLY A 63 -11.56 -5.32 -3.70
N CYS A 64 -10.92 -4.53 -4.55
CA CYS A 64 -10.45 -3.22 -4.18
C CYS A 64 -10.68 -2.18 -5.26
N ARG A 65 -10.75 -0.95 -4.77
CA ARG A 65 -10.86 0.27 -5.56
C ARG A 65 -9.56 1.02 -5.41
N LEU A 66 -8.88 1.29 -6.50
CA LEU A 66 -7.61 2.01 -6.54
C LEU A 66 -7.88 3.48 -6.87
N PHE A 67 -7.18 4.36 -6.18
CA PHE A 67 -7.34 5.81 -6.32
C PHE A 67 -6.02 6.43 -6.75
N ILE A 68 -6.09 7.33 -7.73
CA ILE A 68 -4.95 8.08 -8.25
C ILE A 68 -5.03 9.54 -7.82
N THR A 69 -3.93 10.28 -7.99
CA THR A 69 -3.91 11.71 -7.64
C THR A 69 -5.04 12.49 -8.32
N GLY A 70 -5.73 13.33 -7.54
CA GLY A 70 -6.79 14.20 -8.02
C GLY A 70 -7.38 15.06 -6.91
N ASN A 71 -8.10 16.11 -7.29
CA ASN A 71 -8.71 17.09 -6.36
C ASN A 71 -10.06 16.61 -5.80
N SER A 72 -10.19 15.32 -5.50
CA SER A 72 -11.37 14.75 -4.85
C SER A 72 -10.99 14.08 -3.54
N SER A 73 -11.95 14.05 -2.62
CA SER A 73 -11.85 13.25 -1.40
C SER A 73 -13.14 12.46 -1.25
N ASN A 74 -13.00 11.17 -0.93
CA ASN A 74 -14.12 10.26 -0.79
C ASN A 74 -14.12 9.70 0.63
N THR A 75 -15.25 9.79 1.33
CA THR A 75 -15.39 9.08 2.62
C THR A 75 -15.31 7.58 2.38
N CYS A 76 -14.51 6.90 3.19
CA CYS A 76 -14.41 5.45 3.15
C CYS A 76 -15.78 4.82 3.35
N HIS A 77 -16.14 3.86 2.50
CA HIS A 77 -17.40 3.13 2.65
C HIS A 77 -17.33 2.29 3.94
N PRO A 78 -18.40 2.18 4.74
CA PRO A 78 -18.38 1.45 6.02
C PRO A 78 -18.01 -0.04 5.88
N ASP A 79 -18.28 -0.64 4.72
CA ASP A 79 -17.95 -2.04 4.41
C ASP A 79 -16.52 -2.24 3.86
N ASP A 80 -15.77 -1.16 3.69
CA ASP A 80 -14.43 -1.18 3.12
C ASP A 80 -13.39 -0.84 4.19
N VAL A 81 -12.16 -1.32 3.99
CA VAL A 81 -10.97 -0.88 4.72
C VAL A 81 -10.15 -0.03 3.77
N CYS A 82 -10.05 1.26 4.07
CA CYS A 82 -9.38 2.22 3.22
C CYS A 82 -7.97 2.51 3.71
N TYR A 83 -7.05 2.59 2.76
CA TYR A 83 -5.64 2.82 3.00
C TYR A 83 -5.11 3.93 2.09
N THR A 84 -4.28 4.81 2.63
CA THR A 84 -3.48 5.75 1.85
C THR A 84 -2.04 5.32 1.87
N LEU A 85 -1.35 5.45 0.73
CA LEU A 85 0.09 5.26 0.68
C LEU A 85 0.74 6.41 1.46
N GLN A 86 1.48 6.10 2.53
CA GLN A 86 2.34 7.07 3.15
C GLN A 86 3.56 7.30 2.27
N ARG A 87 3.80 8.59 2.04
CA ARG A 87 4.96 9.11 1.33
C ARG A 87 6.08 9.16 2.36
N ASP A 88 6.80 8.05 2.53
CA ASP A 88 8.05 8.14 3.27
C ASP A 88 9.06 8.88 2.38
N GLU A 89 9.40 10.12 2.76
CA GLU A 89 10.31 10.99 2.01
C GLU A 89 11.76 10.44 1.99
N GLU A 90 12.10 9.55 2.92
CA GLU A 90 13.42 8.91 2.98
C GLU A 90 13.56 7.74 1.99
N ASP A 91 12.45 7.09 1.60
CA ASP A 91 12.54 5.96 0.67
C ASP A 91 12.34 6.39 -0.79
N SER A 92 13.44 6.36 -1.54
CA SER A 92 13.48 6.68 -2.98
C SER A 92 12.50 5.89 -3.85
N MET A 93 12.04 4.71 -3.42
CA MET A 93 11.02 3.92 -4.13
C MET A 93 9.62 4.50 -3.94
N CYS A 94 9.31 5.03 -2.75
CA CYS A 94 8.04 5.69 -2.44
C CYS A 94 8.04 7.18 -2.85
N ALA A 95 9.23 7.78 -3.01
CA ALA A 95 9.40 9.15 -3.49
C ALA A 95 8.86 9.39 -4.91
N ARG A 96 8.67 8.34 -5.73
CA ARG A 96 8.08 8.48 -7.09
C ARG A 96 6.64 8.98 -7.06
N TYR A 97 5.96 8.84 -5.92
CA TYR A 97 4.60 9.32 -5.68
C TYR A 97 4.55 10.76 -5.11
N VAL A 98 5.70 11.44 -4.97
CA VAL A 98 5.83 12.76 -4.32
C VAL A 98 5.78 13.95 -5.31
N ASN A 99 5.72 13.70 -6.63
CA ASN A 99 5.69 14.76 -7.65
C ASN A 99 4.45 14.68 -8.56
N VAL A 100 3.27 14.98 -8.01
CA VAL A 100 2.10 15.41 -8.81
C VAL A 100 1.40 16.57 -8.12
#